data_AF-A0A819VID6-F1
#
_entry.id   AF-A0A819VID6-F1
#
_cell.length_a   1.000
_cell.length_b   1.000
_cell.length_c   1.000
_cell.angle_alpha   90.00
_cell.angle_beta   90.00
_cell.angle_gamma   90.00
#
_symmetry.space_group_name_H-M   'P 1'
#
loop_
_entity.id
_entity.type
_entity.pdbx_description
1 polymer ?
#
loop_
_entity_poly.entity_id
_entity_poly.type
_entity_poly.pdbx_seq_one_letter_code
_entity_poly.pdbx_strand_id
1 'polypeptide(L)'
;TLRPTFNEIKRVYDQLTKMELYPQDYQFQKIEQEKTSTIKTKQPTATRKTAVDSSTDSEDKSDDEAEQQSSSKQTVKKQPIIPIITTDRKILPAEDLTTFNELFTACRLNDIQRFDDLISRLRALKTINKSPSIADILNYQTAGSFDTLLHITSERGHLKLIQRLLNEGANPALSNQRGKYPYNLSKNKEAKEVFRLFRNDYPDKYDYNLGQVAPSITMDELERQHAIERERRRQTKKRRTDKQRSDQERQLREQEEEQQRTNFLALSEKEKRTLAVQVNFETNKRDELHLGRCWQCAKKISDEPFTYFDYKFCSTACLKAHRTKSKTTV
;
A
#
# COMPACT_ATOMS: atom_id res chain seq x y z
N THR A 1 -18.85 17.77 -10.54
CA THR A 1 -19.01 16.78 -11.62
C THR A 1 -19.91 17.38 -12.67
N LEU A 2 -19.38 17.75 -13.83
CA LEU A 2 -20.15 18.40 -14.90
C LEU A 2 -21.03 17.36 -15.59
N ARG A 3 -22.35 17.57 -15.55
CA ARG A 3 -23.31 16.74 -16.29
C ARG A 3 -23.47 17.30 -17.70
N PRO A 4 -23.46 16.46 -18.75
CA PRO A 4 -23.68 16.91 -20.13
C PRO A 4 -25.05 17.55 -20.30
N THR A 5 -25.11 18.58 -21.13
CA THR A 5 -26.35 19.27 -21.48
C THR A 5 -27.17 18.44 -22.48
N PHE A 6 -28.49 18.65 -22.51
CA PHE A 6 -29.39 17.97 -23.44
C PHE A 6 -28.96 18.13 -24.91
N ASN A 7 -28.46 19.31 -25.28
CA ASN A 7 -28.00 19.60 -26.64
C ASN A 7 -26.74 18.82 -27.01
N GLU A 8 -25.84 18.58 -26.05
CA GLU A 8 -24.66 17.74 -26.28
C GLU A 8 -25.03 16.28 -26.49
N ILE A 9 -25.96 15.77 -25.67
CA ILE A 9 -26.48 14.40 -25.80
C ILE A 9 -27.17 14.23 -27.15
N LYS A 10 -28.04 15.17 -27.53
CA LYS A 10 -28.74 15.14 -28.82
C LYS A 10 -27.77 15.19 -30.01
N ARG A 11 -26.72 16.03 -29.95
CA ARG A 11 -25.71 16.10 -31.02
C ARG A 11 -24.96 14.78 -31.19
N VAL A 12 -24.57 14.14 -30.09
CA VAL A 12 -23.86 12.86 -30.13
C VAL A 12 -24.78 11.75 -30.65
N TYR A 13 -26.04 11.73 -30.22
CA TYR A 13 -27.04 10.80 -30.73
C TYR A 13 -27.22 10.96 -32.24
N ASP A 14 -27.46 12.17 -32.74
CA ASP A 14 -27.68 12.42 -34.17
C ASP A 14 -26.45 12.03 -35.02
N GLN A 15 -25.22 12.16 -34.49
CA GLN A 15 -23.99 11.71 -35.15
C GLN A 15 -23.81 10.19 -35.16
N LEU A 16 -24.11 9.52 -34.04
CA LEU A 16 -23.93 8.08 -33.92
C LEU A 16 -25.02 7.27 -34.63
N THR A 17 -26.18 7.89 -34.87
CA THR A 17 -27.34 7.22 -35.48
C THR A 17 -27.43 7.45 -37.00
N LYS A 18 -26.56 8.29 -37.57
CA LYS A 18 -26.53 8.53 -39.02
C LYS A 18 -25.72 7.42 -39.71
N MET A 19 -26.39 6.62 -40.54
CA MET A 19 -25.72 5.71 -41.48
C MET A 19 -25.55 6.39 -42.83
N GLU A 20 -24.32 6.36 -43.34
CA GLU A 20 -23.99 6.79 -44.70
C GLU A 20 -23.52 5.56 -45.50
N LEU A 21 -24.14 5.33 -46.65
CA LEU A 21 -23.83 4.21 -47.53
C LEU A 21 -22.77 4.65 -48.54
N TYR A 22 -21.65 3.95 -48.57
CA TYR A 22 -20.53 4.23 -49.48
C TYR A 22 -20.36 3.11 -50.51
N PRO A 23 -19.99 3.43 -51.77
CA PRO A 23 -19.65 2.43 -52.78
C PRO A 23 -18.45 1.56 -52.36
N GLN A 24 -18.34 0.33 -52.90
CA GLN A 24 -17.27 -0.62 -52.57
C GLN A 24 -15.84 -0.08 -52.82
N ASP A 25 -15.71 0.89 -53.72
CA ASP A 25 -14.42 1.43 -54.16
C ASP A 25 -14.02 2.69 -53.38
N TYR A 26 -14.79 3.05 -52.33
CA TYR A 26 -14.60 4.29 -51.59
C TYR A 26 -13.36 4.24 -50.70
N GLN A 27 -12.31 4.98 -51.08
CA GLN A 27 -11.12 5.15 -50.26
C GLN A 27 -11.34 6.22 -49.19
N PHE A 28 -11.39 5.81 -47.92
CA PHE A 28 -11.41 6.71 -46.77
C PHE A 28 -10.05 7.41 -46.60
N GLN A 29 -9.78 8.42 -47.42
CA GLN A 29 -8.64 9.32 -47.22
C GLN A 29 -9.13 10.63 -46.59
N LYS A 30 -8.71 10.85 -45.33
CA LYS A 30 -8.71 12.11 -44.56
C LYS A 30 -10.07 12.64 -44.04
N ILE A 31 -10.51 12.14 -42.88
CA ILE A 31 -11.44 12.86 -41.98
C ILE A 31 -10.68 13.69 -40.91
N GLU A 32 -9.35 13.54 -40.80
CA GLU A 32 -8.57 14.23 -39.76
C GLU A 32 -8.21 15.69 -40.07
N GLN A 33 -8.40 16.17 -41.31
CA GLN A 33 -7.95 17.51 -41.71
C GLN A 33 -8.97 18.64 -41.43
N GLU A 34 -10.25 18.35 -41.21
CA GLU A 34 -11.27 19.38 -40.98
C GLU A 34 -11.50 19.73 -39.48
N LYS A 35 -11.06 18.88 -38.55
CA LYS A 35 -11.22 19.17 -37.10
C LYS A 35 -10.13 20.08 -36.53
N THR A 36 -9.04 20.32 -37.26
CA THR A 36 -7.92 21.16 -36.82
C THR A 36 -7.95 22.59 -37.36
N SER A 37 -8.83 22.91 -38.31
CA SER A 37 -8.94 24.25 -38.90
C SER A 37 -9.89 25.20 -38.14
N THR A 38 -10.77 24.69 -37.26
CA THR A 38 -11.73 25.54 -36.50
C THR A 38 -11.25 26.00 -35.13
N ILE A 39 -10.02 25.65 -34.71
CA ILE A 39 -9.42 26.09 -33.44
C ILE A 39 -8.17 26.96 -33.72
N LYS A 40 -8.32 28.01 -34.54
CA LYS A 40 -7.37 29.14 -34.56
C LYS A 40 -8.12 30.42 -34.92
N THR A 41 -8.46 31.22 -33.91
CA THR A 41 -8.35 32.70 -33.84
C THR A 41 -9.31 33.28 -32.80
N LYS A 42 -8.84 33.42 -31.55
CA LYS A 42 -9.13 34.61 -30.72
C LYS A 42 -7.89 34.90 -29.89
N GLN A 43 -7.10 35.89 -30.33
CA GLN A 43 -6.12 36.55 -29.49
C GLN A 43 -6.87 37.40 -28.45
N PRO A 44 -6.47 37.45 -27.18
CA PRO A 44 -6.91 38.51 -26.29
C PRO A 44 -5.97 39.71 -26.48
N THR A 45 -6.49 40.74 -27.13
CA THR A 45 -5.93 42.10 -27.09
C THR A 45 -6.07 42.66 -25.67
N ALA A 46 -4.96 43.15 -25.13
CA ALA A 46 -4.92 43.90 -23.89
C ALA A 46 -5.65 45.25 -24.05
N THR A 47 -6.60 45.54 -23.16
CA THR A 47 -6.99 46.91 -22.83
C THR A 47 -7.16 47.06 -21.32
N ARG A 48 -6.30 47.91 -20.77
CA ARG A 48 -6.25 48.45 -19.41
C ARG A 48 -7.43 49.40 -19.18
N LYS A 49 -8.19 49.22 -18.10
CA LYS A 49 -8.79 50.33 -17.32
C LYS A 49 -8.91 49.96 -15.84
N THR A 50 -8.66 50.98 -15.04
CA THR A 50 -8.41 51.11 -13.60
C THR A 50 -9.68 51.31 -12.77
N ALA A 51 -9.68 50.82 -11.52
CA ALA A 51 -10.25 51.44 -10.30
C ALA A 51 -10.06 50.42 -9.15
N VAL A 52 -9.13 50.65 -8.20
CA VAL A 52 -9.28 51.40 -6.93
C VAL A 52 -10.35 50.80 -6.03
N ASP A 53 -9.93 50.11 -4.97
CA ASP A 53 -10.07 50.43 -3.52
C ASP A 53 -9.89 49.10 -2.75
N SER A 54 -9.39 48.97 -1.53
CA SER A 54 -8.73 49.81 -0.52
C SER A 54 -8.33 48.83 0.62
N SER A 55 -7.27 49.17 1.38
CA SER A 55 -7.07 48.87 2.83
C SER A 55 -7.11 47.40 3.32
N THR A 56 -6.20 46.86 4.14
CA THR A 56 -5.25 47.44 5.10
C THR A 56 -4.49 46.27 5.76
N ASP A 57 -3.19 46.48 6.01
CA ASP A 57 -2.44 46.26 7.27
C ASP A 57 -2.58 44.94 8.06
N SER A 58 -1.54 44.33 8.65
CA SER A 58 -0.10 44.58 8.72
C SER A 58 0.58 43.33 9.31
N GLU A 59 1.86 43.25 8.99
CA GLU A 59 3.01 42.59 9.65
C GLU A 59 2.88 42.48 11.20
N ASP A 60 3.47 41.54 11.94
CA ASP A 60 4.88 41.13 11.88
C ASP A 60 5.20 39.87 12.72
N LYS A 61 6.43 39.39 12.48
CA LYS A 61 7.20 38.16 12.79
C LYS A 61 7.33 37.64 14.24
N SER A 62 7.63 36.33 14.36
CA SER A 62 8.92 35.71 14.80
C SER A 62 8.68 34.22 15.15
N ASP A 63 9.17 33.25 14.37
CA ASP A 63 10.52 32.62 14.33
C ASP A 63 10.70 31.49 15.38
N ASP A 64 10.70 30.22 14.94
CA ASP A 64 11.86 29.32 15.04
C ASP A 64 11.68 27.97 14.30
N GLU A 65 12.81 27.45 13.81
CA GLU A 65 13.00 26.70 12.56
C GLU A 65 12.73 25.17 12.58
N ALA A 66 12.34 24.64 11.42
CA ALA A 66 12.45 23.22 11.05
C ALA A 66 12.96 23.10 9.61
N GLU A 67 14.12 22.45 9.42
CA GLU A 67 14.73 22.15 8.13
C GLU A 67 13.84 21.24 7.26
N GLN A 68 13.49 21.71 6.05
CA GLN A 68 13.02 20.86 4.94
C GLN A 68 13.78 21.22 3.66
N GLN A 69 14.53 20.24 3.16
CA GLN A 69 15.33 20.30 1.94
C GLN A 69 14.44 20.39 0.70
N SER A 70 14.72 21.36 -0.16
CA SER A 70 14.00 21.69 -1.38
C SER A 70 14.46 20.82 -2.55
N SER A 71 13.47 20.18 -3.20
CA SER A 71 13.61 19.43 -4.45
C SER A 71 13.51 20.36 -5.65
N SER A 72 14.55 20.44 -6.48
CA SER A 72 14.48 21.05 -7.82
C SER A 72 13.76 20.09 -8.80
N LYS A 73 12.47 20.35 -9.05
CA LYS A 73 11.65 19.67 -10.07
C LYS A 73 11.97 20.24 -11.46
N GLN A 74 12.77 19.52 -12.25
CA GLN A 74 12.78 19.69 -13.70
C GLN A 74 11.63 18.89 -14.32
N THR A 75 10.63 19.61 -14.82
CA THR A 75 9.46 19.06 -15.52
C THR A 75 9.83 18.75 -16.98
N VAL A 76 10.32 17.53 -17.22
CA VAL A 76 10.41 17.00 -18.58
C VAL A 76 8.99 16.64 -19.06
N LYS A 77 8.50 17.38 -20.05
CA LYS A 77 7.23 17.10 -20.74
C LYS A 77 7.32 15.71 -21.38
N LYS A 78 6.62 14.72 -20.80
CA LYS A 78 6.46 13.39 -21.42
C LYS A 78 5.64 13.55 -22.70
N GLN A 79 6.25 13.24 -23.84
CA GLN A 79 5.52 13.02 -25.08
C GLN A 79 4.74 11.70 -25.01
N PRO A 80 3.58 11.57 -25.67
CA PRO A 80 2.85 10.31 -25.73
C PRO A 80 3.64 9.31 -26.56
N ILE A 81 4.07 8.21 -25.93
CA ILE A 81 4.65 7.06 -26.61
C ILE A 81 3.52 6.38 -27.36
N ILE A 82 3.46 6.54 -28.68
CA ILE A 82 2.56 5.79 -29.56
C ILE A 82 3.09 4.35 -29.56
N PRO A 83 2.28 3.33 -29.22
CA PRO A 83 2.73 1.95 -29.23
C PRO A 83 3.08 1.56 -30.67
N ILE A 84 4.25 0.94 -30.86
CA ILE A 84 4.59 0.24 -32.09
C ILE A 84 3.68 -0.99 -32.12
N ILE A 85 2.47 -0.83 -32.65
CA ILE A 85 1.61 -1.96 -33.03
C ILE A 85 2.36 -2.59 -34.21
N THR A 86 3.01 -3.73 -34.00
CA THR A 86 3.54 -4.53 -35.10
C THR A 86 2.38 -4.84 -36.04
N THR A 87 2.38 -4.21 -37.21
CA THR A 87 1.33 -4.28 -38.23
C THR A 87 1.21 -5.65 -38.88
N ASP A 88 2.09 -6.60 -38.55
CA ASP A 88 2.03 -7.97 -39.03
C ASP A 88 1.14 -8.81 -38.10
N ARG A 89 -0.17 -8.82 -38.40
CA ARG A 89 -1.06 -9.84 -37.88
C ARG A 89 -0.61 -11.21 -38.40
N LYS A 90 0.24 -11.91 -37.66
CA LYS A 90 0.46 -13.35 -37.87
C LYS A 90 -0.86 -14.06 -37.58
N ILE A 91 -1.60 -14.40 -38.64
CA ILE A 91 -2.81 -15.21 -38.54
C ILE A 91 -2.35 -16.63 -38.25
N LEU A 92 -2.69 -17.13 -37.06
CA LEU A 92 -2.40 -18.49 -36.67
C LEU A 92 -3.34 -19.45 -37.44
N PRO A 93 -2.85 -20.55 -38.03
CA PRO A 93 -3.68 -21.60 -38.61
C PRO A 93 -4.75 -22.11 -37.64
N ALA A 94 -5.86 -22.65 -38.16
CA ALA A 94 -7.00 -23.08 -37.33
C ALA A 94 -6.63 -24.15 -36.28
N GLU A 95 -5.75 -25.08 -36.63
CA GLU A 95 -5.24 -26.13 -35.72
C GLU A 95 -4.43 -25.52 -34.55
N ASP A 96 -3.59 -24.54 -34.87
CA ASP A 96 -2.74 -23.85 -33.91
C ASP A 96 -3.55 -22.93 -32.99
N LEU A 97 -4.61 -22.32 -33.52
CA LEU A 97 -5.55 -21.50 -32.75
C LEU A 97 -6.32 -22.35 -31.73
N THR A 98 -6.70 -23.58 -32.11
CA THR A 98 -7.34 -24.53 -31.19
C THR A 98 -6.40 -24.86 -30.04
N THR A 99 -5.13 -25.15 -30.35
CA THR A 99 -4.12 -25.43 -29.33
C THR A 99 -3.84 -24.21 -28.45
N PHE A 100 -3.78 -23.01 -29.03
CA PHE A 100 -3.67 -21.76 -28.27
C PHE A 100 -4.84 -21.60 -27.31
N ASN A 101 -6.08 -21.86 -27.73
CA ASN A 101 -7.26 -21.74 -26.88
C ASN A 101 -7.24 -22.74 -25.71
N GLU A 102 -6.73 -23.96 -25.93
CA GLU A 102 -6.51 -24.93 -24.87
C GLU A 102 -5.44 -24.47 -23.88
N LEU A 103 -4.30 -23.99 -24.38
CA LEU A 103 -3.23 -23.42 -23.56
C LEU A 103 -3.70 -22.17 -22.80
N PHE A 104 -4.51 -21.33 -23.44
CA PHE A 104 -5.13 -20.16 -22.83
C PHE A 104 -6.04 -20.56 -21.67
N THR A 105 -6.84 -21.60 -21.86
CA THR A 105 -7.74 -22.11 -20.82
C THR A 105 -6.94 -22.69 -19.66
N ALA A 106 -5.91 -23.49 -19.94
CA ALA A 106 -5.00 -24.03 -18.91
C ALA A 106 -4.30 -22.90 -18.13
N CYS A 107 -3.78 -21.89 -18.85
CA CYS A 107 -3.15 -20.71 -18.25
C CYS A 107 -4.13 -19.89 -17.41
N ARG A 108 -5.40 -19.83 -17.83
CA ARG A 108 -6.44 -19.09 -17.12
C ARG A 108 -6.90 -19.77 -15.84
N LEU A 109 -6.95 -21.10 -15.84
CA LEU A 109 -7.35 -21.92 -14.70
C LEU A 109 -6.17 -22.31 -13.80
N ASN A 110 -4.94 -21.90 -14.15
CA ASN A 110 -3.71 -22.31 -13.47
C ASN A 110 -3.49 -23.84 -13.48
N ASP A 111 -3.92 -24.52 -14.53
CA ASP A 111 -3.75 -25.96 -14.71
C ASP A 111 -2.37 -26.26 -15.31
N ILE A 112 -1.41 -26.51 -14.42
CA ILE A 112 -0.01 -26.73 -14.79
C ILE A 112 0.18 -28.06 -15.52
N GLN A 113 -0.53 -29.11 -15.08
CA GLN A 113 -0.39 -30.44 -15.67
C GLN A 113 -0.90 -30.43 -17.11
N ARG A 114 -2.10 -29.88 -17.33
CA ARG A 114 -2.64 -29.75 -18.68
C ARG A 114 -1.75 -28.89 -19.58
N PHE A 115 -1.16 -27.82 -19.04
CA PHE A 115 -0.20 -27.01 -19.78
C PHE A 115 1.02 -27.83 -20.21
N ASP A 116 1.65 -28.58 -19.29
CA ASP A 116 2.81 -29.42 -19.57
C ASP A 116 2.50 -30.52 -20.60
N ASP A 117 1.32 -31.15 -20.51
CA ASP A 117 0.85 -32.15 -21.47
C ASP A 117 0.68 -31.56 -22.87
N LEU A 118 0.10 -30.37 -22.98
CA LEU A 118 -0.10 -29.67 -24.26
C LEU A 118 1.23 -29.27 -24.88
N ILE A 119 2.17 -28.73 -24.09
CA ILE A 119 3.52 -28.40 -24.57
C ILE A 119 4.28 -29.65 -25.02
N SER A 120 4.17 -30.75 -24.27
CA SER A 120 4.80 -32.02 -24.62
C SER A 120 4.25 -32.58 -25.93
N ARG A 121 2.94 -32.49 -26.15
CA ARG A 121 2.29 -32.85 -27.42
C ARG A 121 2.80 -31.99 -28.57
N LEU A 122 2.91 -30.68 -28.38
CA LEU A 122 3.44 -29.77 -29.39
C LEU A 122 4.89 -30.09 -29.77
N ARG A 123 5.73 -30.49 -28.81
CA ARG A 123 7.11 -30.94 -29.08
C ARG A 123 7.15 -32.23 -29.89
N ALA A 124 6.27 -33.19 -29.59
CA ALA A 124 6.18 -34.44 -30.33
C ALA A 124 5.67 -34.25 -31.77
N LEU A 125 4.79 -33.26 -32.01
CA LEU A 125 4.33 -32.95 -33.37
C LEU A 125 5.42 -32.27 -34.22
N LYS A 126 6.33 -31.51 -33.59
CA LYS A 126 7.47 -30.86 -34.27
C LYS A 126 8.41 -31.84 -34.97
N THR A 127 8.52 -33.08 -34.48
CA THR A 127 9.38 -34.10 -35.09
C THR A 127 8.80 -34.71 -36.38
N ILE A 128 7.55 -34.39 -36.72
CA ILE A 128 6.81 -35.00 -37.85
C ILE A 128 6.72 -34.04 -39.07
N ASN A 129 7.56 -32.99 -39.11
CA ASN A 129 7.66 -32.03 -40.24
C ASN A 129 6.37 -31.29 -40.61
N LYS A 130 5.42 -31.08 -39.68
CA LYS A 130 4.15 -30.42 -39.99
C LYS A 130 3.55 -29.56 -38.87
N SER A 131 4.34 -28.85 -38.07
CA SER A 131 3.76 -28.07 -36.97
C SER A 131 4.44 -26.72 -36.75
N PRO A 132 3.68 -25.71 -36.26
CA PRO A 132 4.17 -24.36 -35.97
C PRO A 132 5.32 -24.34 -34.96
N SER A 133 6.06 -23.24 -34.95
CA SER A 133 6.98 -22.96 -33.84
C SER A 133 6.17 -22.78 -32.56
N ILE A 134 6.50 -23.53 -31.51
CA ILE A 134 5.90 -23.37 -30.16
C ILE A 134 5.94 -21.89 -29.74
N ALA A 135 7.03 -21.19 -30.06
CA ALA A 135 7.19 -19.77 -29.80
C ALA A 135 6.13 -18.91 -30.52
N ASP A 136 5.71 -19.25 -31.74
CA ASP A 136 4.66 -18.49 -32.45
C ASP A 136 3.30 -18.65 -31.75
N ILE A 137 2.97 -19.85 -31.26
CA ILE A 137 1.74 -20.10 -30.48
C ILE A 137 1.80 -19.31 -29.16
N LEU A 138 2.89 -19.42 -28.41
CA LEU A 138 2.99 -18.80 -27.08
C LEU A 138 3.01 -17.26 -27.14
N ASN A 139 3.54 -16.71 -28.23
CA ASN A 139 3.62 -15.27 -28.49
C ASN A 139 2.43 -14.72 -29.28
N TYR A 140 1.46 -15.56 -29.62
CA TYR A 140 0.24 -15.12 -30.27
C TYR A 140 -0.48 -14.09 -29.38
N GLN A 141 -0.83 -12.96 -29.99
CA GLN A 141 -1.56 -11.87 -29.35
C GLN A 141 -3.05 -12.03 -29.65
N THR A 142 -3.84 -12.13 -28.59
CA THR A 142 -5.29 -12.35 -28.71
C THR A 142 -5.96 -11.23 -29.49
N ALA A 143 -6.97 -11.56 -30.32
CA ALA A 143 -7.75 -10.58 -31.06
C ALA A 143 -8.44 -9.59 -30.09
N GLY A 144 -8.27 -8.29 -30.36
CA GLY A 144 -8.80 -7.22 -29.52
C GLY A 144 -7.78 -6.71 -28.52
N SER A 145 -7.53 -7.44 -27.42
CA SER A 145 -6.69 -6.95 -26.31
C SER A 145 -5.18 -7.05 -26.56
N PHE A 146 -4.76 -7.81 -27.57
CA PHE A 146 -3.35 -8.12 -27.85
C PHE A 146 -2.59 -8.75 -26.67
N ASP A 147 -3.32 -9.38 -25.74
CA ASP A 147 -2.70 -10.11 -24.63
C ASP A 147 -2.13 -11.44 -25.13
N THR A 148 -0.91 -11.74 -24.68
CA THR A 148 -0.28 -13.06 -24.81
C THR A 148 -0.56 -13.93 -23.58
N LEU A 149 -0.21 -15.22 -23.64
CA LEU A 149 -0.31 -16.12 -22.48
C LEU A 149 0.47 -15.60 -21.25
N LEU A 150 1.60 -14.91 -21.48
CA LEU A 150 2.37 -14.27 -20.42
C LEU A 150 1.62 -13.12 -19.75
N HIS A 151 0.84 -12.33 -20.48
CA HIS A 151 0.04 -11.23 -19.89
C HIS A 151 -0.99 -11.79 -18.90
N ILE A 152 -1.71 -12.84 -19.32
CA ILE A 152 -2.79 -13.44 -18.55
C ILE A 152 -2.26 -14.11 -17.27
N THR A 153 -1.18 -14.88 -17.40
CA THR A 153 -0.54 -15.54 -16.24
C THR A 153 0.08 -14.53 -15.29
N SER A 154 0.64 -13.43 -15.80
CA SER A 154 1.18 -12.34 -14.97
C SER A 154 0.08 -11.59 -14.22
N GLU A 155 -1.01 -11.22 -14.90
CA GLU A 155 -2.15 -10.54 -14.30
C GLU A 155 -2.79 -11.37 -13.18
N ARG A 156 -2.81 -12.70 -13.34
CA ARG A 156 -3.31 -13.61 -12.30
C ARG A 156 -2.28 -13.97 -11.23
N GLY A 157 -0.99 -13.74 -11.48
CA GLY A 157 0.11 -14.08 -10.57
C GLY A 157 0.45 -15.57 -10.52
N HIS A 158 0.29 -16.30 -11.64
CA HIS A 158 0.57 -17.73 -11.73
C HIS A 158 2.06 -18.02 -11.90
N LEU A 159 2.82 -17.94 -10.80
CA LEU A 159 4.29 -18.00 -10.76
C LEU A 159 4.90 -19.14 -11.58
N LYS A 160 4.43 -20.37 -11.37
CA LYS A 160 4.95 -21.58 -12.03
C LYS A 160 4.70 -21.55 -13.54
N LEU A 161 3.52 -21.08 -13.97
CA LEU A 161 3.19 -20.96 -15.39
C LEU A 161 4.00 -19.85 -16.06
N ILE A 162 4.24 -18.72 -15.39
CA ILE A 162 5.12 -17.66 -15.90
C ILE A 162 6.51 -18.24 -16.17
N GLN A 163 7.08 -18.97 -15.20
CA GLN A 163 8.38 -19.60 -15.34
C GLN A 163 8.41 -20.60 -16.51
N ARG A 164 7.40 -21.47 -16.62
CA ARG A 164 7.29 -22.42 -17.73
C ARG A 164 7.17 -21.72 -19.07
N LEU A 165 6.28 -20.75 -19.22
CA LEU A 165 6.10 -19.98 -20.46
C LEU A 165 7.41 -19.33 -20.92
N LEU A 166 8.17 -18.70 -20.01
CA LEU A 166 9.47 -18.09 -20.33
C LEU A 166 10.50 -19.12 -20.80
N ASN A 167 10.54 -20.29 -20.15
CA ASN A 167 11.41 -21.41 -20.52
C ASN A 167 11.04 -21.97 -21.91
N GLU A 168 9.74 -22.04 -22.22
CA GLU A 168 9.23 -22.49 -23.53
C GLU A 168 9.37 -21.45 -24.65
N GLY A 169 9.90 -20.25 -24.36
CA GLY A 169 10.21 -19.24 -25.37
C GLY A 169 9.17 -18.14 -25.53
N ALA A 170 8.26 -17.96 -24.57
CA ALA A 170 7.37 -16.80 -24.54
C ALA A 170 8.16 -15.50 -24.28
N ASN A 171 7.89 -14.48 -25.07
CA ASN A 171 8.60 -13.21 -25.10
C ASN A 171 7.97 -12.21 -24.11
N PRO A 172 8.71 -11.75 -23.09
CA PRO A 172 8.23 -10.76 -22.12
C PRO A 172 8.23 -9.31 -22.65
N ALA A 173 8.80 -9.05 -23.83
CA ALA A 173 8.91 -7.72 -24.43
C ALA A 173 7.75 -7.37 -25.37
N LEU A 174 6.70 -8.19 -25.43
CA LEU A 174 5.48 -7.90 -26.19
C LEU A 174 4.53 -7.06 -25.34
N SER A 175 4.07 -5.93 -25.87
CA SER A 175 3.05 -5.10 -25.23
C SER A 175 1.65 -5.44 -25.73
N ASN A 176 0.67 -5.41 -24.84
CA ASN A 176 -0.74 -5.50 -25.22
C ASN A 176 -1.30 -4.19 -25.79
N GLN A 177 -2.61 -4.16 -26.08
CA GLN A 177 -3.30 -2.99 -26.65
C GLN A 177 -3.16 -1.73 -25.77
N ARG A 178 -2.99 -1.92 -24.46
CA ARG A 178 -2.84 -0.84 -23.48
C ARG A 178 -1.40 -0.36 -23.35
N GLY A 179 -0.48 -0.87 -24.16
CA GLY A 179 0.96 -0.61 -24.05
C GLY A 179 1.58 -1.16 -22.76
N LYS A 180 0.94 -2.16 -22.15
CA LYS A 180 1.45 -2.81 -20.94
C LYS A 180 2.13 -4.12 -21.30
N TYR A 181 3.26 -4.38 -20.67
CA TYR A 181 4.02 -5.63 -20.77
C TYR A 181 3.59 -6.62 -19.67
N PRO A 182 3.86 -7.92 -19.81
CA PRO A 182 3.57 -8.93 -18.78
C PRO A 182 4.13 -8.56 -17.40
N TYR A 183 5.36 -8.04 -17.35
CA TYR A 183 6.00 -7.59 -16.11
C TYR A 183 5.19 -6.48 -15.40
N ASN A 184 4.59 -5.57 -16.17
CA ASN A 184 3.81 -4.46 -15.64
C ASN A 184 2.44 -4.91 -15.10
N LEU A 185 1.87 -5.97 -15.70
CA LEU A 185 0.61 -6.57 -15.25
C LEU A 185 0.78 -7.52 -14.06
N SER A 186 2.02 -7.89 -13.71
CA SER A 186 2.31 -8.81 -12.61
C SER A 186 1.68 -8.35 -11.30
N LYS A 187 0.69 -9.13 -10.83
CA LYS A 187 -0.09 -8.84 -9.62
C LYS A 187 0.73 -8.89 -8.33
N ASN A 188 1.62 -9.87 -8.25
CA ASN A 188 2.38 -10.21 -7.05
C ASN A 188 3.84 -9.80 -7.20
N LYS A 189 4.53 -9.54 -6.09
CA LYS A 189 5.97 -9.21 -6.11
C LYS A 189 6.77 -10.41 -6.61
N GLU A 190 6.37 -11.60 -6.21
CA GLU A 190 6.97 -12.88 -6.58
C GLU A 190 6.89 -13.12 -8.10
N ALA A 191 5.82 -12.69 -8.76
CA ALA A 191 5.69 -12.81 -10.22
C ALA A 191 6.74 -11.95 -10.94
N LYS A 192 6.97 -10.73 -10.43
CA LYS A 192 8.03 -9.85 -10.95
C LYS A 192 9.41 -10.42 -10.70
N GLU A 193 9.62 -11.07 -9.56
CA GLU A 193 10.89 -11.73 -9.22
C GLU A 193 11.22 -12.83 -10.24
N VAL A 194 10.25 -13.63 -10.69
CA VAL A 194 10.45 -14.64 -11.74
C VAL A 194 11.02 -14.04 -13.03
N PHE A 195 10.50 -12.89 -13.49
CA PHE A 195 11.05 -12.22 -14.69
C PHE A 195 12.49 -11.72 -14.48
N ARG A 196 12.80 -11.22 -13.27
CA ARG A 196 14.14 -10.71 -12.94
C ARG A 196 15.17 -11.85 -12.84
N LEU A 197 14.76 -12.99 -12.30
CA LEU A 197 15.55 -14.22 -12.27
C LEU A 197 15.78 -14.75 -13.69
N PHE A 198 14.71 -14.82 -14.50
CA PHE A 198 14.85 -15.26 -15.89
C PHE A 198 15.76 -14.34 -16.72
N ARG A 199 15.69 -13.02 -16.50
CA ARG A 199 16.63 -12.06 -17.10
C ARG A 199 18.08 -12.30 -16.65
N ASN A 200 18.29 -12.74 -15.41
CA ASN A 200 19.63 -13.08 -14.91
C ASN A 200 20.20 -14.29 -15.64
N ASP A 201 19.37 -15.32 -15.83
CA ASP A 201 19.80 -16.57 -16.46
C ASP A 201 19.97 -16.43 -17.98
N TYR A 202 19.20 -15.54 -18.63
CA TYR A 202 19.20 -15.33 -20.08
C TYR A 202 19.26 -13.84 -20.47
N PRO A 203 20.35 -13.11 -20.18
CA PRO A 203 20.41 -11.64 -20.34
C PRO A 203 20.20 -11.14 -21.77
N ASP A 204 20.61 -11.92 -22.78
CA ASP A 204 20.60 -11.51 -24.19
C ASP A 204 19.44 -12.13 -25.00
N LYS A 205 18.54 -12.88 -24.36
CA LYS A 205 17.48 -13.63 -25.07
C LYS A 205 16.35 -12.74 -25.56
N TYR A 206 16.04 -11.66 -24.84
CA TYR A 206 14.95 -10.75 -25.15
C TYR A 206 15.33 -9.30 -24.84
N ASP A 207 14.60 -8.35 -25.43
CA ASP A 207 14.74 -6.92 -25.13
C ASP A 207 14.06 -6.57 -23.80
N TYR A 208 14.68 -6.94 -22.67
CA TYR A 208 14.15 -6.69 -21.33
C TYR A 208 13.92 -5.21 -21.02
N ASN A 209 14.70 -4.32 -21.65
CA ASN A 209 14.53 -2.88 -21.52
C ASN A 209 13.22 -2.41 -22.18
N LEU A 210 12.86 -2.97 -23.35
CA LEU A 210 11.58 -2.72 -24.01
C LEU A 210 10.44 -3.25 -23.14
N GLY A 211 10.56 -4.48 -22.63
CA GLY A 211 9.60 -5.12 -21.73
C GLY A 211 9.46 -4.48 -20.34
N GLN A 212 10.24 -3.42 -20.04
CA GLN A 212 10.28 -2.72 -18.75
C GLN A 212 10.55 -3.65 -17.56
N VAL A 213 11.25 -4.75 -17.78
CA VAL A 213 11.64 -5.67 -16.72
C VAL A 213 12.71 -4.98 -15.87
N ALA A 214 12.53 -4.98 -14.55
CA ALA A 214 13.52 -4.42 -13.64
C ALA A 214 14.89 -5.12 -13.79
N PRO A 215 15.98 -4.53 -13.24
CA PRO A 215 17.29 -5.17 -13.28
C PRO A 215 17.25 -6.61 -12.77
N SER A 216 18.08 -7.46 -13.38
CA SER A 216 18.23 -8.86 -12.97
C SER A 216 18.58 -8.96 -11.49
N ILE A 217 18.23 -10.10 -10.91
CA ILE A 217 18.59 -10.45 -9.55
C ILE A 217 19.02 -11.90 -9.55
N THR A 218 20.02 -12.25 -8.76
CA THR A 218 20.41 -13.63 -8.54
C THR A 218 19.49 -14.28 -7.51
N MET A 219 19.39 -15.60 -7.52
CA MET A 219 18.63 -16.34 -6.51
C MET A 219 19.12 -16.01 -5.09
N ASP A 220 20.43 -16.01 -4.86
CA ASP A 220 21.03 -15.73 -3.56
C ASP A 220 20.70 -14.33 -3.04
N GLU A 221 20.78 -13.31 -3.91
CA GLU A 221 20.44 -11.93 -3.53
C GLU A 221 18.94 -11.79 -3.24
N LEU A 222 18.09 -12.50 -4.00
CA LEU A 222 16.65 -12.50 -3.74
C LEU A 222 16.32 -13.14 -2.39
N GLU A 223 16.92 -14.29 -2.08
CA GLU A 223 16.77 -14.96 -0.80
C GLU A 223 17.24 -14.09 0.36
N ARG A 224 18.36 -13.38 0.19
CA ARG A 224 18.87 -12.41 1.16
C ARG A 224 17.87 -11.28 1.41
N GLN A 225 17.30 -10.69 0.36
CA GLN A 225 16.27 -9.65 0.48
C GLN A 225 15.02 -10.16 1.21
N HIS A 226 14.57 -11.37 0.89
CA HIS A 226 13.44 -12.00 1.56
C HIS A 226 13.74 -12.31 3.04
N ALA A 227 14.95 -12.74 3.37
CA ALA A 227 15.38 -12.97 4.74
C ALA A 227 15.38 -11.66 5.56
N ILE A 228 15.94 -10.59 5.01
CA ILE A 228 15.94 -9.26 5.64
C ILE A 228 14.52 -8.77 5.89
N GLU A 229 13.62 -8.90 4.91
CA GLU A 229 12.21 -8.49 5.03
C GLU A 229 11.48 -9.32 6.09
N ARG A 230 11.68 -10.63 6.13
CA ARG A 230 11.10 -11.51 7.18
C ARG A 230 11.58 -11.11 8.56
N GLU A 231 12.87 -10.82 8.72
CA GLU A 231 13.45 -10.41 10.00
C GLU A 231 12.91 -9.04 10.44
N ARG A 232 12.83 -8.06 9.53
CA ARG A 232 12.23 -6.74 9.81
C ARG A 232 10.78 -6.86 10.27
N ARG A 233 9.98 -7.73 9.64
CA ARG A 233 8.60 -8.01 10.07
C ARG A 233 8.53 -8.61 11.46
N ARG A 234 9.41 -9.57 11.78
CA ARG A 234 9.50 -10.19 13.12
C ARG A 234 9.85 -9.15 14.18
N GLN A 235 10.88 -8.34 13.96
CA GLN A 235 11.30 -7.29 14.89
C GLN A 235 10.19 -6.25 15.11
N THR A 236 9.49 -5.84 14.06
CA THR A 236 8.38 -4.89 14.17
C THR A 236 7.22 -5.48 14.99
N LYS A 237 6.87 -6.75 14.76
CA LYS A 237 5.83 -7.45 15.55
C LYS A 237 6.23 -7.55 17.02
N LYS A 238 7.47 -7.96 17.30
CA LYS A 238 8.01 -8.07 18.66
C LYS A 238 7.98 -6.73 19.40
N ARG A 239 8.43 -5.63 18.77
CA ARG A 239 8.37 -4.28 19.35
C ARG A 239 6.93 -3.85 19.69
N ARG A 240 5.96 -4.19 18.83
CA ARG A 240 4.54 -3.91 19.09
C ARG A 240 4.00 -4.69 20.28
N THR A 241 4.30 -6.00 20.35
CA THR A 241 3.84 -6.85 21.46
C THR A 241 4.49 -6.47 22.78
N ASP A 242 5.79 -6.18 22.77
CA ASP A 242 6.53 -5.78 23.98
C ASP A 242 6.03 -4.43 24.50
N LYS A 243 5.76 -3.47 23.59
CA LYS A 243 5.13 -2.20 23.95
C LYS A 243 3.73 -2.40 24.54
N GLN A 244 2.88 -3.20 23.90
CA GLN A 244 1.53 -3.48 24.39
C GLN A 244 1.56 -4.15 25.78
N ARG A 245 2.48 -5.09 26.01
CA ARG A 245 2.66 -5.73 27.31
C ARG A 245 3.13 -4.73 28.38
N SER A 246 4.09 -3.87 28.04
CA SER A 246 4.59 -2.84 28.96
C SER A 246 3.52 -1.81 29.31
N ASP A 247 2.70 -1.39 28.34
CA ASP A 247 1.60 -0.45 28.56
C ASP A 247 0.50 -1.11 29.42
N GLN A 248 0.16 -2.38 29.17
CA GLN A 248 -0.80 -3.14 29.98
C GLN A 248 -0.29 -3.33 31.42
N GLU A 249 0.98 -3.67 31.61
CA GLU A 249 1.58 -3.82 32.93
C GLU A 249 1.58 -2.49 33.71
N ARG A 250 1.86 -1.36 33.02
CA ARG A 250 1.77 -0.03 33.63
C ARG A 250 0.34 0.28 34.08
N GLN A 251 -0.66 0.04 33.22
CA GLN A 251 -2.07 0.27 33.55
C GLN A 251 -2.54 -0.61 34.72
N LEU A 252 -2.12 -1.87 34.76
CA LEU A 252 -2.44 -2.76 35.89
C LEU A 252 -1.84 -2.24 37.19
N ARG A 253 -0.57 -1.81 37.18
CA ARG A 253 0.08 -1.23 38.38
C ARG A 253 -0.60 0.05 38.85
N GLU A 254 -1.01 0.92 37.92
CA GLU A 254 -1.73 2.16 38.23
C GLU A 254 -3.13 1.85 38.81
N GLN A 255 -3.87 0.90 38.23
CA GLN A 255 -5.17 0.46 38.74
C GLN A 255 -5.06 -0.20 40.13
N GLU A 256 -4.06 -1.05 40.36
CA GLU A 256 -3.81 -1.65 41.67
C GLU A 256 -3.48 -0.58 42.72
N GLU A 257 -2.68 0.43 42.38
CA GLU A 257 -2.39 1.53 43.29
C GLU A 257 -3.62 2.39 43.60
N GLU A 258 -4.46 2.67 42.60
CA GLU A 258 -5.71 3.41 42.77
C GLU A 258 -6.71 2.61 43.62
N GLN A 259 -6.87 1.31 43.39
CA GLN A 259 -7.69 0.43 44.21
C GLN A 259 -7.20 0.37 45.67
N GLN A 260 -5.88 0.29 45.89
CA GLN A 260 -5.33 0.36 47.25
C GLN A 260 -5.62 1.72 47.90
N ARG A 261 -5.57 2.80 47.12
CA ARG A 261 -5.88 4.16 47.58
C ARG A 261 -7.35 4.31 47.96
N THR A 262 -8.27 3.83 47.13
CA THR A 262 -9.72 3.87 47.39
C THR A 262 -10.10 2.99 48.57
N ASN A 263 -9.58 1.76 48.64
CA ASN A 263 -9.78 0.85 49.77
C ASN A 263 -9.31 1.48 51.08
N PHE A 264 -8.12 2.11 51.08
CA PHE A 264 -7.64 2.81 52.27
C PHE A 264 -8.55 3.98 52.66
N LEU A 265 -9.02 4.79 51.71
CA LEU A 265 -9.90 5.91 52.02
C LEU A 265 -11.27 5.47 52.55
N ALA A 266 -11.80 4.34 52.08
CA ALA A 266 -13.09 3.78 52.48
C ALA A 266 -13.13 3.26 53.93
N LEU A 267 -11.98 2.83 54.49
CA LEU A 267 -11.90 2.38 55.88
C LEU A 267 -12.16 3.52 56.87
N SER A 268 -12.89 3.24 57.94
CA SER A 268 -13.09 4.15 59.07
C SER A 268 -11.78 4.39 59.84
N GLU A 269 -11.72 5.46 60.63
CA GLU A 269 -10.52 5.78 61.43
C GLU A 269 -10.17 4.66 62.43
N LYS A 270 -11.19 4.00 62.99
CA LYS A 270 -11.01 2.86 63.89
C LYS A 270 -10.39 1.67 63.15
N GLU A 271 -10.92 1.33 61.97
CA GLU A 271 -10.43 0.21 61.15
C GLU A 271 -9.01 0.44 60.64
N LYS A 272 -8.68 1.67 60.24
CA LYS A 272 -7.31 2.06 59.85
C LYS A 272 -6.31 1.86 60.99
N ARG A 273 -6.68 2.28 62.22
CA ARG A 273 -5.83 2.10 63.42
C ARG A 273 -5.65 0.63 63.76
N THR A 274 -6.71 -0.19 63.70
CA THR A 274 -6.61 -1.64 63.96
C THR A 274 -5.76 -2.34 62.91
N LEU A 275 -5.89 -1.98 61.63
CA LEU A 275 -5.07 -2.53 60.55
C LEU A 275 -3.59 -2.16 60.70
N ALA A 276 -3.28 -0.94 61.14
CA ALA A 276 -1.90 -0.53 61.42
C ALA A 276 -1.27 -1.37 62.55
N VAL A 277 -2.02 -1.61 63.63
CA VAL A 277 -1.56 -2.46 64.74
C VAL A 277 -1.32 -3.91 64.28
N GLN A 278 -2.22 -4.46 63.45
CA GLN A 278 -2.08 -5.80 62.90
C GLN A 278 -0.84 -5.92 61.98
N VAL A 279 -0.65 -4.97 61.07
CA VAL A 279 0.50 -4.95 60.15
C VAL A 279 1.82 -4.78 60.91
N ASN A 280 1.85 -3.99 61.98
CA ASN A 280 3.05 -3.84 62.82
C ASN A 280 3.42 -5.11 63.56
N PHE A 281 2.41 -5.82 64.07
CA PHE A 281 2.59 -7.11 64.72
C PHE A 281 3.18 -8.14 63.76
N GLU A 282 2.67 -8.20 62.52
CA GLU A 282 3.15 -9.12 61.48
C GLU A 282 4.55 -8.76 60.96
N THR A 283 4.86 -7.46 60.84
CA THR A 283 6.14 -6.99 60.27
C THR A 283 7.25 -6.76 61.30
N ASN A 284 7.01 -7.06 62.58
CA ASN A 284 7.95 -6.86 63.69
C ASN A 284 8.50 -5.42 63.81
N LYS A 285 7.76 -4.44 63.25
CA LYS A 285 8.07 -3.00 63.35
C LYS A 285 7.37 -2.44 64.58
N ARG A 286 8.15 -2.09 65.61
CA ARG A 286 7.61 -1.78 66.95
C ARG A 286 6.94 -0.41 67.10
N ASP A 287 7.18 0.55 66.20
CA ASP A 287 6.84 1.97 66.47
C ASP A 287 6.18 2.76 65.31
N GLU A 288 5.46 2.13 64.38
CA GLU A 288 4.76 2.89 63.32
C GLU A 288 3.28 2.54 63.22
N LEU A 289 2.39 3.28 63.89
CA LEU A 289 0.91 3.26 63.70
C LEU A 289 0.44 3.65 62.27
N HIS A 290 1.30 3.52 61.26
CA HIS A 290 1.14 4.08 59.93
C HIS A 290 1.38 3.04 58.84
N LEU A 291 0.35 2.76 58.03
CA LEU A 291 0.36 1.82 56.89
C LEU A 291 1.21 2.27 55.67
N GLY A 292 2.27 3.07 55.88
CA GLY A 292 3.10 3.62 54.80
C GLY A 292 2.38 4.59 53.84
N ARG A 293 1.14 5.01 54.15
CA ARG A 293 0.29 5.86 53.31
C ARG A 293 -0.29 7.04 54.09
N CYS A 294 -0.33 8.22 53.47
CA CYS A 294 -0.90 9.44 54.04
C CYS A 294 -2.32 9.24 54.56
N TRP A 295 -2.56 9.63 55.81
CA TRP A 295 -3.86 9.45 56.46
C TRP A 295 -5.02 10.13 55.72
N GLN A 296 -4.78 11.32 55.15
CA GLN A 296 -5.84 12.13 54.53
C GLN A 296 -6.11 11.77 53.06
N CYS A 297 -5.11 11.34 52.31
CA CYS A 297 -5.21 11.18 50.85
C CYS A 297 -4.75 9.80 50.33
N ALA A 298 -4.29 8.90 51.22
CA ALA A 298 -3.86 7.54 50.95
C ALA A 298 -2.67 7.36 49.97
N LYS A 299 -1.99 8.46 49.59
CA LYS A 299 -0.77 8.42 48.79
C LYS A 299 0.36 7.74 49.59
N LYS A 300 1.15 6.89 48.95
CA LYS A 300 2.37 6.32 49.56
C LYS A 300 3.31 7.46 49.97
N ILE A 301 3.87 7.36 51.16
CA ILE A 301 4.83 8.34 51.69
C ILE A 301 6.23 7.86 51.28
N SER A 302 6.91 8.60 50.40
CA SER A 302 8.31 8.34 50.02
C SER A 302 9.30 9.14 50.85
N ASP A 303 8.94 10.37 51.19
CA ASP A 303 9.80 11.35 51.85
C ASP A 303 9.44 11.47 53.33
N GLU A 304 10.24 12.23 54.10
CA GLU A 304 9.98 12.42 55.53
C GLU A 304 8.57 13.02 55.76
N PRO A 305 7.66 12.30 56.45
CA PRO A 305 6.26 12.69 56.52
C PRO A 305 6.00 13.80 57.52
N PHE A 306 4.99 14.62 57.24
CA PHE A 306 4.45 15.55 58.21
C PHE A 306 3.62 14.79 59.24
N THR A 307 3.85 15.02 60.52
CA THR A 307 3.15 14.33 61.61
C THR A 307 2.26 15.29 62.39
N TYR A 308 1.14 14.78 62.92
CA TYR A 308 0.28 15.48 63.86
C TYR A 308 -0.49 14.48 64.72
N PHE A 309 -0.19 14.47 66.02
CA PHE A 309 -0.47 13.33 66.89
C PHE A 309 0.09 12.03 66.27
N ASP A 310 -0.67 10.94 66.30
CA ASP A 310 -0.27 9.63 65.76
C ASP A 310 -0.45 9.52 64.23
N TYR A 311 -0.87 10.58 63.55
CA TYR A 311 -1.17 10.56 62.13
C TYR A 311 -0.02 11.14 61.30
N LYS A 312 0.30 10.49 60.17
CA LYS A 312 1.27 11.00 59.20
C LYS A 312 0.65 11.37 57.86
N PHE A 313 1.21 12.40 57.22
CA PHE A 313 0.69 13.05 56.04
C PHE A 313 1.79 13.28 55.00
N CYS A 314 1.44 13.16 53.72
CA CYS A 314 2.39 13.37 52.62
C CYS A 314 2.65 14.85 52.31
N SER A 315 1.85 15.79 52.82
CA SER A 315 2.03 17.22 52.55
C SER A 315 1.41 18.11 53.63
N THR A 316 1.87 19.36 53.73
CA THR A 316 1.28 20.37 54.62
C THR A 316 -0.19 20.67 54.30
N ALA A 317 -0.61 20.51 53.04
CA ALA A 317 -2.02 20.63 52.63
C ALA A 317 -2.89 19.50 53.23
N CYS A 318 -2.41 18.25 53.18
CA CYS A 318 -3.10 17.11 53.79
C CYS A 318 -3.20 17.26 55.31
N LEU A 319 -2.11 17.71 55.94
CA LEU A 319 -2.09 18.01 57.37
C LEU A 319 -3.10 19.10 57.75
N LYS A 320 -3.13 20.23 57.02
CA LYS A 320 -4.09 21.32 57.26
C LYS A 320 -5.54 20.85 57.11
N ALA A 321 -5.84 20.09 56.05
CA ALA A 321 -7.18 19.56 55.78
C ALA A 321 -7.68 18.60 56.88
N HIS A 322 -6.79 17.80 57.46
CA HIS A 322 -7.13 16.96 58.60
C HIS A 322 -7.45 17.79 59.84
N ARG A 323 -6.60 18.80 60.14
CA ARG A 323 -6.79 19.68 61.31
C ARG A 323 -8.07 20.52 61.24
N THR A 324 -8.51 20.90 60.05
CA THR A 324 -9.79 21.63 59.90
C THR A 324 -10.98 20.71 60.15
N LYS A 325 -10.97 19.49 59.61
CA LYS A 325 -12.03 18.49 59.85
C LYS A 325 -12.18 18.14 61.32
N SER A 326 -11.06 17.92 62.03
CA SER A 326 -11.09 17.59 63.46
C SER A 326 -11.66 18.71 64.34
N LYS A 327 -11.62 19.98 63.87
CA LYS A 327 -12.21 21.13 64.58
C LYS A 327 -13.72 21.27 64.37
N THR A 328 -14.29 20.62 63.34
CA THR A 328 -15.72 20.70 63.00
C THR A 328 -16.54 19.56 63.63
N THR A 329 -15.87 18.50 64.09
CA THR A 329 -16.46 17.31 64.74
C THR A 329 -16.51 17.37 66.27
N VAL A 330 -16.27 18.55 66.86
CA VAL A 330 -16.46 18.86 68.29
C VAL A 330 -17.62 19.83 68.37
#